data_AF-L9X203-F1
#
_entry.id   AF-L9X203-F1
#
_cell.length_a   1.000
_cell.length_b   1.000
_cell.length_c   1.000
_cell.angle_alpha   90.00
_cell.angle_beta   90.00
_cell.angle_gamma   90.00
#
_symmetry.space_group_name_H-M   'P 1'
#
loop_
_entity.id
_entity.type
_entity.pdbx_description
1 polymer ?
#
loop_
_entity_poly.entity_id
_entity_poly.type
_entity_poly.pdbx_seq_one_letter_code
_entity_poly.pdbx_strand_id
1 'polypeptide(L)'
;MPVDVESDRWERSTRVDTLEVELERFLRARSGLAYTPAEITESLVETTPGVFPDALLAEDATTASRIALVACRLEKLAWHERLKVHSLDGTLYYTDCEGGQFPVADLERKIPERFIGVEQRIEELDAEVDRLRHALQAPDEEHPDNADLQ
;
A
#
# COMPACT_ATOMS: atom_id res chain seq x y z
N MET A 1 -10.98 -25.03 -19.65
CA MET A 1 -11.75 -25.14 -18.40
C MET A 1 -11.96 -23.74 -17.87
N PRO A 2 -13.20 -23.24 -17.75
CA PRO A 2 -13.45 -21.98 -17.05
C PRO A 2 -13.04 -22.09 -15.58
N VAL A 3 -12.46 -21.03 -15.05
CA VAL A 3 -12.08 -20.92 -13.63
C VAL A 3 -13.28 -20.37 -12.89
N ASP A 4 -13.62 -20.99 -11.76
CA ASP A 4 -14.68 -20.52 -10.88
C ASP A 4 -14.24 -19.26 -10.14
N VAL A 5 -14.68 -18.11 -10.66
CA VAL A 5 -14.43 -16.77 -10.10
C VAL A 5 -15.34 -16.44 -8.91
N GLU A 6 -16.34 -17.29 -8.63
CA GLU A 6 -17.31 -17.13 -7.54
C GLU A 6 -16.84 -17.80 -6.23
N SER A 7 -15.62 -18.36 -6.18
CA SER A 7 -15.15 -18.99 -4.96
C SER A 7 -14.87 -17.96 -3.85
N ASP A 8 -15.25 -18.29 -2.62
CA ASP A 8 -15.04 -17.51 -1.38
C ASP A 8 -13.60 -16.99 -1.18
N ARG A 9 -12.62 -17.58 -1.88
CA ARG A 9 -11.21 -17.14 -1.88
C ARG A 9 -11.00 -15.81 -2.60
N TRP A 10 -11.82 -15.47 -3.60
CA TRP A 10 -11.73 -14.20 -4.33
C TRP A 10 -12.42 -13.06 -3.59
N GLU A 11 -13.61 -13.33 -3.02
CA GLU A 11 -14.43 -12.35 -2.29
C GLU A 11 -13.75 -11.76 -1.05
N ARG A 12 -12.82 -12.47 -0.43
CA ARG A 12 -12.08 -12.01 0.76
C ARG A 12 -10.77 -11.30 0.46
N SER A 13 -10.40 -11.14 -0.81
CA SER A 13 -9.18 -10.41 -1.16
C SER A 13 -9.49 -8.91 -1.22
N THR A 14 -9.18 -8.18 -0.15
CA THR A 14 -9.03 -6.73 -0.20
C THR A 14 -7.85 -6.41 -1.10
N ARG A 15 -8.05 -6.47 -2.42
CA ARG A 15 -7.00 -6.15 -3.38
C ARG A 15 -6.84 -4.64 -3.40
N VAL A 16 -5.72 -4.17 -2.86
CA VAL A 16 -5.25 -2.82 -3.07
C VAL A 16 -5.03 -2.67 -4.58
N ASP A 17 -5.70 -1.71 -5.20
CA ASP A 17 -5.48 -1.40 -6.60
C ASP A 17 -4.20 -0.56 -6.70
N THR A 18 -3.07 -1.25 -6.93
CA THR A 18 -1.74 -0.62 -7.01
C THR A 18 -1.68 0.48 -8.07
N LEU A 19 -2.44 0.34 -9.16
CA LEU A 19 -2.50 1.36 -10.20
C LEU A 19 -3.17 2.64 -9.68
N GLU A 20 -4.28 2.53 -8.94
CA GLU A 20 -4.90 3.73 -8.32
C GLU A 20 -3.95 4.46 -7.37
N VAL A 21 -3.24 3.72 -6.53
CA VAL A 21 -2.26 4.28 -5.59
C VAL A 21 -1.16 5.04 -6.35
N GLU A 22 -0.61 4.42 -7.40
CA GLU A 22 0.46 5.04 -8.18
C GLU A 22 -0.04 6.22 -9.03
N LEU A 23 -1.30 6.23 -9.48
CA LEU A 23 -1.91 7.38 -10.16
C LEU A 23 -2.03 8.58 -9.22
N GLU A 24 -2.55 8.38 -8.01
CA GLU A 24 -2.64 9.45 -7.02
C GLU A 24 -1.25 9.94 -6.60
N ARG A 25 -0.31 9.02 -6.38
CA ARG A 25 1.09 9.36 -6.09
C ARG A 25 1.72 10.17 -7.22
N PHE A 26 1.50 9.78 -8.47
CA PHE A 26 2.01 10.46 -9.66
C PHE A 26 1.53 11.92 -9.72
N LEU A 27 0.22 12.14 -9.52
CA LEU A 27 -0.40 13.46 -9.59
C LEU A 27 -0.05 14.34 -8.38
N ARG A 28 -0.03 13.75 -7.17
CA ARG A 28 0.36 14.46 -5.94
C ARG A 28 1.81 14.93 -5.99
N ALA A 29 2.72 14.11 -6.51
CA ALA A 29 4.14 14.47 -6.67
C ALA A 29 4.37 15.61 -7.67
N ARG A 30 3.37 15.90 -8.53
CA ARG A 30 3.40 16.92 -9.57
C ARG A 30 2.23 17.90 -9.39
N SER A 31 1.95 18.25 -8.14
CA SER A 31 0.85 19.16 -7.80
C SER A 31 0.98 20.48 -8.55
N GLY A 32 -0.15 20.95 -9.10
CA GLY A 32 -0.21 22.18 -9.91
C GLY A 32 -0.05 21.97 -11.42
N LEU A 33 0.21 20.74 -11.89
CA LEU A 33 0.22 20.38 -13.31
C LEU A 33 -0.88 19.36 -13.61
N ALA A 34 -1.42 19.40 -14.84
CA ALA A 34 -2.46 18.50 -15.30
C ALA A 34 -1.96 17.65 -16.47
N TYR A 35 -2.33 16.37 -16.49
CA TYR A 35 -1.78 15.39 -17.41
C TYR A 35 -2.90 14.60 -18.11
N THR A 36 -2.67 14.24 -19.37
CA THR A 36 -3.53 13.33 -20.12
C THR A 36 -3.29 11.88 -19.69
N PRO A 37 -4.26 10.97 -19.93
CA PRO A 37 -4.04 9.54 -19.68
C PRO A 37 -2.83 8.97 -20.42
N ALA A 38 -2.51 9.49 -21.62
CA ALA A 38 -1.37 9.05 -22.42
C ALA A 38 -0.03 9.41 -21.75
N GLU A 39 0.13 10.66 -21.31
CA GLU A 39 1.35 11.12 -20.62
C GLU A 39 1.57 10.39 -19.29
N ILE A 40 0.49 10.15 -18.53
CA ILE A 40 0.56 9.38 -17.29
C ILE A 40 0.97 7.93 -17.60
N THR A 41 0.38 7.32 -18.63
CA THR A 41 0.71 5.94 -19.03
C THR A 41 2.18 5.81 -19.43
N GLU A 42 2.69 6.72 -20.24
CA GLU A 42 4.09 6.74 -20.66
C GLU A 42 5.03 6.78 -19.46
N SER A 43 4.79 7.72 -18.53
CA SER A 43 5.60 7.81 -17.32
C SER A 43 5.50 6.55 -16.45
N LEU A 44 4.32 5.96 -16.30
CA LEU A 44 4.16 4.75 -15.47
C LEU A 44 4.86 3.53 -16.06
N VAL A 45 4.88 3.38 -17.39
CA VAL A 45 5.61 2.31 -18.08
C VAL A 45 7.11 2.46 -17.84
N GLU A 46 7.64 3.68 -17.80
CA GLU A 46 9.05 3.94 -17.55
C GLU A 46 9.45 3.80 -16.08
N THR A 47 8.67 4.34 -15.15
CA THR A 47 9.06 4.43 -13.74
C THR A 47 8.61 3.24 -12.91
N THR A 48 7.42 2.71 -13.20
CA THR A 48 6.75 1.72 -12.34
C THR A 48 5.96 0.70 -13.17
N PRO A 49 6.58 -0.03 -14.12
CA PRO A 49 5.86 -0.90 -15.05
C PRO A 49 5.01 -1.98 -14.37
N GLY A 50 5.41 -2.44 -13.17
CA GLY A 50 4.69 -3.46 -12.40
C GLY A 50 3.29 -3.08 -11.92
N VAL A 51 2.83 -1.85 -12.15
CA VAL A 51 1.41 -1.46 -11.93
C VAL A 51 0.48 -2.04 -12.99
N PHE A 52 1.01 -2.40 -14.16
CA PHE A 52 0.24 -3.00 -15.24
C PHE A 52 0.23 -4.53 -15.11
N PRO A 53 -0.89 -5.19 -15.45
CA PRO A 53 -0.89 -6.63 -15.64
C PRO A 53 0.16 -7.06 -16.66
N ASP A 54 0.83 -8.20 -16.42
CA ASP A 54 1.88 -8.73 -17.32
C ASP A 54 1.41 -8.85 -18.78
N ALA A 55 0.13 -9.20 -18.99
CA ALA A 55 -0.47 -9.28 -20.32
C ALA A 55 -0.50 -7.93 -21.07
N LEU A 56 -0.45 -6.80 -20.35
CA LEU A 56 -0.37 -5.46 -20.92
C LEU A 56 1.08 -4.94 -21.02
N LEU A 57 2.06 -5.71 -20.54
CA LEU A 57 3.50 -5.42 -20.65
C LEU A 57 4.18 -6.27 -21.74
N ALA A 58 3.51 -7.32 -22.23
CA ALA A 58 4.01 -8.14 -23.33
C ALA A 58 4.29 -7.32 -24.61
N GLU A 59 5.21 -7.79 -25.45
CA GLU A 59 5.64 -7.09 -26.68
C GLU A 59 4.50 -6.85 -27.67
N ASP A 60 3.48 -7.71 -27.66
CA ASP A 60 2.28 -7.63 -28.49
C ASP A 60 1.15 -6.79 -27.87
N ALA A 61 1.31 -6.34 -26.62
CA ALA A 61 0.32 -5.54 -25.94
C ALA A 61 0.27 -4.11 -26.51
N THR A 62 -0.94 -3.64 -26.83
CA THR A 62 -1.10 -2.30 -27.39
C THR A 62 -0.98 -1.22 -26.31
N THR A 63 -0.27 -0.13 -26.61
CA THR A 63 -0.24 1.07 -25.75
C THR A 63 -1.65 1.60 -25.48
N ALA A 64 -2.56 1.48 -26.45
CA ALA A 64 -3.96 1.87 -26.29
C ALA A 64 -4.66 1.13 -25.13
N SER A 65 -4.36 -0.16 -24.92
CA SER A 65 -4.92 -0.93 -23.80
C SER A 65 -4.45 -0.42 -22.44
N ARG A 66 -3.17 -0.03 -22.32
CA ARG A 66 -2.63 0.59 -21.10
C ARG A 66 -3.26 1.96 -20.84
N ILE A 67 -3.39 2.79 -21.88
CA ILE A 67 -4.04 4.09 -21.80
C ILE A 67 -5.51 3.93 -21.37
N ALA A 68 -6.24 2.97 -21.95
CA ALA A 68 -7.62 2.71 -21.59
C ALA A 68 -7.76 2.29 -20.11
N LEU A 69 -6.87 1.42 -19.62
CA LEU A 69 -6.86 1.03 -18.21
C LEU A 69 -6.62 2.23 -17.28
N VAL A 70 -5.62 3.06 -17.61
CA VAL A 70 -5.33 4.30 -16.87
C VAL A 70 -6.52 5.25 -16.90
N ALA A 71 -7.13 5.47 -18.07
CA ALA A 71 -8.31 6.32 -18.22
C ALA A 71 -9.48 5.83 -17.35
N CYS A 72 -9.80 4.52 -17.37
CA CYS A 72 -10.87 3.96 -16.53
C CYS A 72 -10.61 4.18 -15.03
N ARG A 73 -9.36 4.12 -14.58
CA ARG A 73 -9.01 4.37 -13.17
C ARG A 73 -9.07 5.85 -12.82
N LEU A 74 -8.59 6.72 -13.69
CA LEU A 74 -8.70 8.17 -13.52
C LEU A 74 -10.16 8.63 -13.47
N GLU A 75 -11.01 8.09 -14.34
CA GLU A 75 -12.46 8.34 -14.29
C GLU A 75 -13.03 7.93 -12.94
N LYS A 76 -12.79 6.68 -12.48
CA LYS A 76 -13.25 6.21 -11.17
C LYS A 76 -12.79 7.15 -10.04
N LEU A 77 -11.52 7.55 -10.04
CA LEU A 77 -10.98 8.45 -9.02
C LEU A 77 -11.64 9.84 -9.08
N ALA A 78 -11.91 10.36 -10.28
CA ALA A 78 -12.65 11.61 -10.47
C ALA A 78 -14.11 11.52 -9.99
N TRP A 79 -14.81 10.40 -10.26
CA TRP A 79 -16.16 10.14 -9.75
C TRP A 79 -16.23 10.15 -8.21
N HIS A 80 -15.14 9.78 -7.56
CA HIS A 80 -15.00 9.81 -6.11
C HIS A 80 -14.38 11.11 -5.58
N GLU A 81 -14.28 12.15 -6.40
CA GLU A 81 -13.72 13.46 -6.03
C GLU A 81 -12.28 13.39 -5.49
N ARG A 82 -11.54 12.33 -5.84
CA ARG A 82 -10.13 12.12 -5.44
C ARG A 82 -9.15 12.86 -6.35
N LEU A 83 -9.60 13.27 -7.53
CA LEU A 83 -8.85 14.01 -8.54
C LEU A 83 -9.73 15.10 -9.13
N LYS A 84 -9.12 16.10 -9.78
CA LYS A 84 -9.84 17.06 -10.61
C LYS A 84 -9.64 16.76 -12.09
N VAL A 85 -10.69 17.00 -12.87
CA VAL A 85 -10.69 16.85 -14.32
C VAL A 85 -10.86 18.22 -14.96
N HIS A 86 -10.02 18.50 -15.95
CA HIS A 86 -10.07 19.69 -16.78
C HIS A 86 -10.25 19.27 -18.23
N SER A 87 -10.98 20.08 -19.00
CA SER A 87 -11.07 19.89 -20.45
C SER A 87 -10.46 21.10 -21.15
N LEU A 88 -9.58 20.84 -22.10
CA LEU A 88 -8.97 21.83 -22.97
C LEU A 88 -9.01 21.29 -24.40
N ASP A 89 -9.66 22.02 -25.32
CA ASP A 89 -9.80 21.64 -26.73
C ASP A 89 -10.32 20.20 -26.95
N GLY A 90 -11.25 19.76 -26.11
CA GLY A 90 -11.85 18.42 -26.18
C GLY A 90 -10.97 17.31 -25.62
N THR A 91 -9.78 17.62 -25.11
CA THR A 91 -8.89 16.69 -24.43
C THR A 91 -9.08 16.80 -22.92
N LEU A 92 -9.09 15.66 -22.23
CA LEU A 92 -9.22 15.58 -20.77
C LEU A 92 -7.84 15.53 -20.11
N TYR A 93 -7.69 16.35 -19.08
CA TYR A 93 -6.51 16.45 -18.24
C TYR A 93 -6.88 16.20 -16.78
N TYR A 94 -6.03 15.50 -16.06
CA TYR A 94 -6.23 15.11 -14.67
C TYR A 94 -5.16 15.74 -13.79
N THR A 95 -5.57 16.27 -12.63
CA THR A 95 -4.67 16.84 -11.61
C THR A 95 -5.08 16.35 -10.23
N ASP A 96 -4.15 16.47 -9.27
CA ASP A 96 -4.41 16.23 -7.86
C ASP A 96 -5.53 17.12 -7.29
N CYS A 97 -6.22 16.63 -6.27
CA CYS A 97 -7.28 17.35 -5.56
C CYS A 97 -6.83 17.63 -4.12
N GLU A 98 -6.48 18.88 -3.82
CA GLU A 98 -6.23 19.30 -2.43
C GLU A 98 -7.52 19.14 -1.60
N GLY A 99 -7.50 18.19 -0.65
CA GLY A 99 -8.58 18.00 0.32
C GLY A 99 -9.65 16.96 -0.04
N GLY A 100 -9.41 16.09 -1.04
CA GLY A 100 -10.31 14.97 -1.34
C GLY A 100 -10.58 14.10 -0.11
N GLN A 101 -11.82 13.63 0.09
CA GLN A 101 -12.14 12.73 1.19
C GLN A 101 -11.58 11.34 0.87
N PHE A 102 -10.57 10.92 1.62
CA PHE A 102 -9.81 9.70 1.34
C PHE A 102 -10.21 8.54 2.26
N PRO A 103 -10.81 7.44 1.75
CA PRO A 103 -10.79 6.16 2.45
C PRO A 103 -9.38 5.56 2.50
N VAL A 104 -8.54 5.87 1.49
CA VAL A 104 -7.16 5.35 1.39
C VAL A 104 -6.18 6.13 2.25
N ALA A 105 -6.38 7.42 2.55
CA ALA A 105 -5.54 8.14 3.51
C ALA A 105 -5.80 7.68 4.94
N ASP A 106 -7.00 7.15 5.21
CA ASP A 106 -7.26 6.38 6.43
C ASP A 106 -6.39 5.11 6.47
N LEU A 107 -6.16 4.43 5.34
CA LEU A 107 -5.26 3.28 5.23
C LEU A 107 -3.77 3.69 5.23
N GLU A 108 -3.35 4.73 4.51
CA GLU A 108 -1.98 5.25 4.52
C GLU A 108 -1.59 5.90 5.85
N ARG A 109 -2.54 6.35 6.68
CA ARG A 109 -2.28 6.72 8.09
C ARG A 109 -2.26 5.50 9.01
N LYS A 110 -3.22 4.57 8.83
CA LYS A 110 -3.31 3.36 9.68
C LYS A 110 -2.19 2.36 9.43
N ILE A 111 -1.60 2.28 8.24
CA ILE A 111 -0.51 1.34 7.95
C ILE A 111 0.78 1.71 8.72
N PRO A 112 1.29 2.96 8.67
CA PRO A 112 2.39 3.40 9.52
C PRO A 112 2.08 3.27 11.01
N GLU A 113 0.88 3.64 11.46
CA GLU A 113 0.50 3.51 12.87
C GLU A 113 0.47 2.05 13.34
N ARG A 114 0.02 1.13 12.49
CA ARG A 114 0.07 -0.32 12.78
C ARG A 114 1.48 -0.85 12.76
N PHE A 115 2.37 -0.34 11.90
CA PHE A 115 3.79 -0.71 11.89
C PHE A 115 4.50 -0.23 13.16
N ILE A 116 4.29 1.03 13.57
CA ILE A 116 4.82 1.57 14.83
C ILE A 116 4.30 0.76 16.03
N GLY A 117 3.01 0.43 16.06
CA GLY A 117 2.44 -0.40 17.12
C GLY A 117 2.97 -1.84 17.14
N VAL A 118 3.37 -2.39 15.98
CA VAL A 118 4.01 -3.70 15.89
C VAL A 118 5.48 -3.63 16.33
N GLU A 119 6.22 -2.59 15.94
CA GLU A 119 7.60 -2.35 16.40
C GLU A 119 7.65 -2.20 17.93
N GLN A 120 6.78 -1.36 18.52
CA GLN A 120 6.67 -1.21 19.97
C GLN A 120 6.34 -2.53 20.67
N ARG A 121 5.45 -3.33 20.08
CA ARG A 121 5.08 -4.63 20.65
C ARG A 121 6.19 -5.66 20.54
N ILE A 122 7.03 -5.58 19.52
CA ILE A 122 8.25 -6.40 19.39
C ILE A 122 9.26 -6.00 20.47
N GLU A 123 9.49 -4.69 20.67
CA GLU A 123 10.38 -4.19 21.72
C GLU A 123 9.91 -4.59 23.13
N GLU A 124 8.60 -4.49 23.40
CA GLU A 124 8.01 -4.93 24.67
C GLU A 124 8.19 -6.44 24.90
N LEU A 125 8.00 -7.24 23.85
CA LEU A 125 8.14 -8.69 23.92
C LEU A 125 9.60 -9.10 24.13
N ASP A 126 10.55 -8.43 23.47
CA ASP A 126 11.98 -8.65 23.67
C ASP A 126 12.39 -8.29 25.11
N ALA A 127 11.90 -7.17 25.65
CA ALA A 127 12.15 -6.78 27.03
C ALA A 127 11.51 -7.75 28.06
N GLU A 128 10.38 -8.36 27.73
CA GLU A 128 9.76 -9.41 28.56
C GLU A 128 10.55 -10.72 28.49
N VAL A 129 10.98 -11.13 27.30
CA VAL A 129 11.82 -12.32 27.08
C VAL A 129 13.15 -12.19 27.82
N ASP A 130 13.80 -11.02 27.78
CA ASP A 130 15.06 -10.78 28.48
C ASP A 130 14.88 -10.79 30.00
N ARG A 131 13.78 -10.24 30.52
CA ARG A 131 13.43 -10.34 31.94
C ARG A 131 13.19 -11.78 32.37
N LEU A 132 12.45 -12.56 31.58
CA LEU A 132 12.21 -13.97 31.86
C LEU A 132 13.49 -14.80 31.76
N ARG A 133 14.36 -14.52 30.80
CA ARG A 133 15.69 -15.14 30.69
C ARG A 133 16.56 -14.83 31.89
N HIS A 134 16.59 -13.59 32.37
CA HIS A 134 17.31 -13.23 33.59
C HIS A 134 16.74 -13.91 34.83
N ALA A 135 15.41 -13.98 34.97
CA ALA A 135 14.78 -14.68 36.09
C ALA A 135 15.06 -16.20 36.07
N LEU A 136 15.12 -16.81 34.89
CA LEU A 136 15.44 -18.23 34.70
C LEU A 136 16.94 -18.55 34.81
N GLN A 137 17.82 -17.56 34.55
CA GLN A 137 19.26 -17.66 34.78
C GLN A 137 19.66 -17.34 36.22
N ALA A 138 18.71 -16.90 37.06
CA ALA A 138 18.90 -16.67 38.47
C ALA A 138 18.33 -17.80 39.37
N PRO A 139 18.76 -19.07 39.24
CA PRO A 139 18.70 -20.00 40.36
C PRO A 139 20.08 -20.13 41.03
N ASP A 140 20.04 -20.10 42.36
CA ASP A 140 21.07 -20.50 43.33
C ASP A 140 22.08 -19.44 43.82
N GLU A 141 21.60 -18.37 44.44
CA GLU A 141 22.30 -17.77 45.59
C GLU A 141 21.32 -17.58 46.75
N GLU A 142 20.95 -18.68 47.42
CA GLU A 142 20.66 -18.73 48.86
C GLU A 142 20.22 -20.16 49.22
N HIS A 143 21.19 -20.99 49.59
CA HIS A 143 20.96 -22.04 50.58
C HIS A 143 21.80 -21.66 51.80
N PRO A 144 21.19 -21.24 52.93
CA PRO A 144 21.92 -21.26 54.18
C PRO A 144 22.11 -22.73 54.55
N ASP A 145 23.34 -23.23 54.41
CA ASP A 145 23.77 -24.50 54.98
C ASP A 145 23.54 -24.46 56.49
N ASN A 146 22.39 -24.96 56.92
CA ASN A 146 22.16 -25.44 58.27
C ASN A 146 22.70 -26.87 58.34
N ALA A 147 23.98 -27.00 58.70
CA ALA A 147 24.57 -28.27 59.12
C ALA A 147 25.68 -28.01 60.16
N ASP A 148 25.23 -27.95 61.42
CA ASP A 148 25.86 -28.38 62.68
C ASP A 148 27.38 -28.27 62.88
N LEU A 149 27.78 -27.56 63.95
CA LEU A 149 28.82 -28.00 64.89
C LEU A 149 28.60 -27.41 66.31
N GLN A 150 27.86 -28.15 67.15
CA GLN A 150 28.22 -28.41 68.55
C GLN A 150 28.08 -29.91 68.83
#